data_AF-A0A7K4D2C8-F1
#
_entry.id   AF-A0A7K4D2C8-F1
#
_cell.length_a   1.000
_cell.length_b   1.000
_cell.length_c   1.000
_cell.angle_alpha   90.00
_cell.angle_beta   90.00
_cell.angle_gamma   90.00
#
_symmetry.space_group_name_H-M   'P 1'
#
loop_
_entity.id
_entity.type
_entity.pdbx_description
1 polymer ?
#
loop_
_entity_poly.entity_id
_entity_poly.type
_entity_poly.pdbx_seq_one_letter_code
_entity_poly.pdbx_strand_id
1 'polypeptide(L)'
;MSDKCNDRLSQIRRLCHQLCLSSCVEEKRRGLHEQLLRQRPHWSVQKKDEQFHKIDLGAKVPFDISLPLPARDEREGSDRGVGLFWERFSCQHCGRCCYTPGAGLLLEREDFERIAAHIGRKRLKSMCRYDKGLHAWILKQPCPFYSPDEKKCQIYAIRPLTCTKYPLHPPLKEMPYNLAVDAFCPAARQFAKDTLGWWIICENNWAKLLCEMEER
;
A
#
# COMPACT_ATOMS: atom_id res chain seq x y z
N MET A 1 28.93 -9.39 12.92
CA MET A 1 27.87 -10.44 12.90
C MET A 1 26.50 -9.87 12.48
N SER A 2 26.21 -8.59 12.72
CA SER A 2 24.97 -7.92 12.29
C SER A 2 24.77 -7.85 10.77
N ASP A 3 25.83 -7.55 10.00
CA ASP A 3 25.69 -7.30 8.55
C ASP A 3 25.38 -8.55 7.72
N LYS A 4 25.98 -9.71 8.07
CA LYS A 4 25.72 -10.98 7.35
C LYS A 4 24.28 -11.49 7.53
N CYS A 5 23.69 -11.27 8.71
CA CYS A 5 22.30 -11.66 8.99
C CYS A 5 21.31 -10.80 8.20
N ASN A 6 21.59 -9.49 8.12
CA ASN A 6 20.76 -8.55 7.37
C ASN A 6 20.81 -8.82 5.85
N ASP A 7 21.98 -9.20 5.33
CA ASP A 7 22.17 -9.59 3.94
C ASP A 7 21.39 -10.88 3.59
N ARG A 8 21.46 -11.90 4.46
CA ARG A 8 20.72 -13.17 4.28
C ARG A 8 19.20 -12.95 4.28
N LEU A 9 18.67 -12.14 5.20
CA LEU A 9 17.23 -11.82 5.23
C LEU A 9 16.78 -11.06 3.97
N SER A 10 17.61 -10.14 3.48
CA SER A 10 17.34 -9.39 2.25
C SER A 10 17.30 -10.31 1.03
N GLN A 11 18.23 -11.27 0.95
CA GLN A 11 18.26 -12.28 -0.10
C GLN A 11 17.02 -13.19 -0.07
N ILE A 12 16.61 -13.67 1.12
CA ILE A 12 15.43 -14.53 1.27
C ILE A 12 14.16 -13.81 0.83
N ARG A 13 13.98 -12.55 1.22
CA ARG A 13 12.81 -11.76 0.82
C ARG A 13 12.76 -11.55 -0.69
N ARG A 14 13.91 -11.32 -1.32
CA ARG A 14 14.04 -11.23 -2.78
C ARG A 14 13.66 -12.55 -3.46
N LEU A 15 14.21 -13.67 -3.00
CA LEU A 15 13.90 -15.00 -3.54
C LEU A 15 12.42 -15.35 -3.36
N CYS A 16 11.85 -15.07 -2.19
CA CYS A 16 10.42 -15.26 -1.93
C CYS A 16 9.56 -14.45 -2.90
N HIS A 17 9.93 -13.20 -3.15
CA HIS A 17 9.23 -12.36 -4.11
C HIS A 17 9.38 -12.88 -5.55
N GLN A 18 10.52 -13.48 -5.87
CA GLN A 18 10.77 -14.02 -7.20
C GLN A 18 10.03 -15.34 -7.46
N LEU A 19 10.08 -16.26 -6.49
CA LEU A 19 9.64 -17.64 -6.64
C LEU A 19 8.20 -17.88 -6.17
N CYS A 20 7.73 -17.13 -5.18
CA CYS A 20 6.45 -17.41 -4.51
C CYS A 20 5.34 -16.39 -4.84
N LEU A 21 5.56 -15.45 -5.76
CA LEU A 21 4.59 -14.37 -6.05
C LEU A 21 3.20 -14.93 -6.38
N SER A 22 3.14 -15.87 -7.33
CA SER A 22 1.87 -16.43 -7.78
C SER A 22 1.24 -17.32 -6.72
N SER A 23 2.00 -18.25 -6.13
CA SER A 23 1.47 -19.18 -5.12
C SER A 23 0.98 -18.45 -3.88
N CYS A 24 1.74 -17.47 -3.37
CA CYS A 24 1.38 -16.79 -2.13
C CYS A 24 0.08 -15.98 -2.24
N VAL A 25 -0.22 -15.42 -3.42
CA VAL A 25 -1.49 -14.71 -3.67
C VAL A 25 -2.65 -15.70 -3.66
N GLU A 26 -2.50 -16.87 -4.29
CA GLU A 26 -3.53 -17.92 -4.26
C GLU A 26 -3.76 -18.49 -2.86
N GLU A 27 -2.69 -18.73 -2.10
CA GLU A 27 -2.77 -19.21 -0.72
C GLU A 27 -3.51 -18.22 0.19
N LYS A 28 -3.24 -16.91 0.04
CA LYS A 28 -3.95 -15.85 0.76
C LYS A 28 -5.41 -15.80 0.36
N ARG A 29 -5.70 -15.89 -0.95
CA ARG A 29 -7.07 -15.92 -1.49
C ARG A 29 -7.87 -17.09 -0.94
N ARG A 30 -7.26 -18.28 -0.84
CA ARG A 30 -7.87 -19.52 -0.35
C ARG A 30 -7.97 -19.62 1.18
N GLY A 31 -7.40 -18.67 1.92
CA GLY A 31 -7.46 -18.70 3.38
C GLY A 31 -6.46 -19.65 4.06
N LEU A 32 -5.38 -20.07 3.39
CA LEU A 32 -4.40 -21.00 3.96
C LEU A 32 -3.82 -20.52 5.30
N HIS A 33 -3.69 -19.21 5.46
CA HIS A 33 -3.23 -18.59 6.71
C HIS A 33 -4.03 -19.03 7.94
N GLU A 34 -5.34 -19.29 7.82
CA GLU A 34 -6.16 -19.74 8.95
C GLU A 34 -5.72 -21.11 9.45
N GLN A 35 -5.42 -22.03 8.53
CA GLN A 35 -4.93 -23.37 8.86
C GLN A 35 -3.55 -23.30 9.51
N LEU A 36 -2.65 -22.48 8.95
CA LEU A 36 -1.30 -22.27 9.49
C LEU A 36 -1.31 -21.64 10.88
N LEU A 37 -2.20 -20.68 11.13
CA LEU A 37 -2.36 -20.03 12.44
C LEU A 37 -2.88 -21.01 13.50
N ARG A 38 -3.78 -21.93 13.15
CA ARG A 38 -4.24 -22.99 14.07
C ARG A 38 -3.10 -23.92 14.50
N GLN A 39 -2.11 -24.14 13.64
CA GLN A 39 -0.92 -24.93 13.95
C GLN A 39 0.11 -24.16 14.79
N ARG A 40 -0.06 -22.84 14.97
CA ARG A 40 0.83 -21.97 15.77
C ARG A 40 0.05 -21.22 16.86
N PRO A 41 -0.42 -21.90 17.92
CA PRO A 41 -1.22 -21.28 18.99
C PRO A 41 -0.47 -20.14 19.73
N HIS A 42 0.87 -20.12 19.67
CA HIS A 42 1.73 -19.09 20.24
C HIS A 42 2.03 -17.90 19.30
N TRP A 43 1.40 -17.78 18.13
CA TRP A 43 1.42 -16.54 17.30
C TRP A 43 0.63 -15.41 17.99
N SER A 44 0.93 -15.22 19.27
CA SER A 44 -0.05 -15.02 20.32
C SER A 44 -0.77 -13.70 20.18
N VAL A 45 -1.98 -13.69 20.70
CA VAL A 45 -2.87 -12.53 20.87
C VAL A 45 -2.13 -11.24 21.21
N GLN A 46 -1.05 -11.31 22.02
CA GLN A 46 -0.21 -10.15 22.37
C GLN A 46 0.45 -9.47 21.16
N LYS A 47 1.05 -10.22 20.23
CA LYS A 47 1.64 -9.64 19.01
C LYS A 47 0.56 -9.04 18.10
N LYS A 48 -0.64 -9.63 18.10
CA LYS A 48 -1.79 -9.10 17.35
C LYS A 48 -2.26 -7.78 17.93
N ASP A 49 -2.41 -7.69 19.25
CA ASP A 49 -2.85 -6.48 19.93
C ASP A 49 -1.83 -5.33 19.78
N GLU A 50 -0.53 -5.62 19.89
CA GLU A 50 0.54 -4.67 19.62
C GLU A 50 0.52 -4.17 18.17
N GLN A 51 0.32 -5.07 17.20
CA GLN A 51 0.20 -4.72 15.78
C GLN A 51 -1.05 -3.87 15.51
N PHE A 52 -2.19 -4.21 16.14
CA PHE A 52 -3.43 -3.44 16.04
C PHE A 52 -3.25 -2.04 16.60
N HIS A 53 -2.64 -1.93 17.79
CA HIS A 53 -2.31 -0.64 18.39
C HIS A 53 -1.44 0.20 17.48
N LYS A 54 -0.36 -0.38 16.92
CA LYS A 54 0.52 0.30 15.97
C LYS A 54 -0.24 0.79 14.74
N ILE A 55 -1.11 -0.05 14.16
CA ILE A 55 -1.95 0.34 13.02
C ILE A 55 -2.86 1.53 13.39
N ASP A 56 -3.48 1.50 14.58
CA ASP A 56 -4.40 2.54 15.04
C ASP A 56 -3.74 3.89 15.30
N LEU A 57 -2.44 3.92 15.61
CA LEU A 57 -1.67 5.17 15.67
C LEU A 57 -1.74 5.94 14.34
N GLY A 58 -1.98 5.26 13.22
CA GLY A 58 -2.13 5.86 11.89
C GLY A 58 -3.29 6.84 11.76
N ALA A 59 -4.24 6.79 12.70
CA ALA A 59 -5.30 7.79 12.79
C ALA A 59 -4.79 9.21 13.14
N LYS A 60 -3.60 9.29 13.76
CA LYS A 60 -2.99 10.52 14.30
C LYS A 60 -1.59 10.80 13.76
N VAL A 61 -0.82 9.75 13.47
CA VAL A 61 0.60 9.84 13.09
C VAL A 61 0.77 9.37 11.64
N PRO A 62 1.44 10.14 10.76
CA PRO A 62 1.70 9.71 9.39
C PRO A 62 2.79 8.65 9.36
N PHE A 63 2.46 7.49 8.79
CA PHE A 63 3.40 6.45 8.41
C PHE A 63 2.74 5.50 7.41
N ASP A 64 3.54 4.67 6.75
CA ASP A 64 3.03 3.62 5.87
C ASP A 64 3.02 2.27 6.56
N ILE A 65 1.99 1.48 6.29
CA ILE A 65 1.83 0.12 6.78
C ILE A 65 2.23 -0.84 5.67
N SER A 66 3.22 -1.69 5.90
CA SER A 66 3.49 -2.81 4.98
C SER A 66 2.37 -3.83 5.06
N LEU A 67 1.95 -4.33 3.91
CA LEU A 67 0.96 -5.39 3.76
C LEU A 67 1.64 -6.69 3.35
N PRO A 68 1.12 -7.84 3.79
CA PRO A 68 1.58 -9.17 3.36
C PRO A 68 1.09 -9.49 1.94
N LEU A 69 1.35 -8.62 0.97
CA LEU A 69 1.03 -8.80 -0.45
C LEU A 69 2.25 -8.41 -1.28
N PRO A 70 2.57 -9.16 -2.35
CA PRO A 70 3.73 -8.83 -3.18
C PRO A 70 3.51 -7.49 -3.89
N ALA A 71 4.54 -6.64 -3.87
CA ALA A 71 4.56 -5.42 -4.66
C ALA A 71 4.66 -5.74 -6.15
N ARG A 72 4.20 -4.83 -7.01
CA ARG A 72 4.43 -4.94 -8.46
C ARG A 72 5.90 -4.66 -8.77
N ASP A 73 6.46 -5.42 -9.71
CA ASP A 73 7.80 -5.18 -10.28
C ASP A 73 7.75 -5.16 -11.82
N GLU A 74 8.91 -5.27 -12.47
CA GLU A 74 9.05 -5.21 -13.93
C GLU A 74 8.56 -6.49 -14.64
N ARG A 75 8.36 -7.59 -13.93
CA ARG A 75 7.97 -8.88 -14.52
C ARG A 75 6.48 -8.88 -14.85
N GLU A 76 6.14 -9.55 -15.94
CA GLU A 76 4.76 -9.78 -16.32
C GLU A 76 4.01 -10.59 -15.24
N GLY A 77 2.78 -10.18 -14.93
CA GLY A 77 1.95 -10.81 -13.89
C GLY A 77 2.38 -10.52 -12.45
N SER A 78 3.33 -9.59 -12.22
CA SER A 78 3.72 -9.18 -10.86
C SER A 78 2.67 -8.33 -10.14
N ASP A 79 1.64 -7.88 -10.85
CA ASP A 79 0.53 -7.08 -10.35
C ASP A 79 -0.50 -7.88 -9.55
N ARG A 80 -0.38 -9.21 -9.47
CA ARG A 80 -1.31 -10.09 -8.71
C ARG A 80 -1.55 -9.66 -7.27
N GLY A 81 -0.53 -9.16 -6.57
CA GLY A 81 -0.68 -8.64 -5.21
C GLY A 81 -1.51 -7.36 -5.17
N VAL A 82 -1.31 -6.47 -6.13
CA VAL A 82 -2.11 -5.25 -6.31
C VAL A 82 -3.55 -5.60 -6.69
N GLY A 83 -3.75 -6.61 -7.55
CA GLY A 83 -5.07 -7.12 -7.91
C GLY A 83 -5.83 -7.62 -6.69
N LEU A 84 -5.23 -8.51 -5.89
CA LEU A 84 -5.86 -9.01 -4.67
C LEU A 84 -6.14 -7.92 -3.63
N PHE A 85 -5.29 -6.89 -3.55
CA PHE A 85 -5.57 -5.71 -2.74
C PHE A 85 -6.87 -5.03 -3.18
N TRP A 86 -7.02 -4.69 -4.47
CA TRP A 86 -8.20 -3.99 -4.97
C TRP A 86 -9.47 -4.85 -4.99
N GLU A 87 -9.35 -6.18 -5.07
CA GLU A 87 -10.49 -7.10 -4.91
C GLU A 87 -11.09 -7.06 -3.50
N ARG A 88 -10.28 -6.77 -2.48
CA ARG A 88 -10.71 -6.84 -1.06
C ARG A 88 -10.77 -5.49 -0.37
N PHE A 89 -10.09 -4.47 -0.89
CA PHE A 89 -10.12 -3.12 -0.36
C PHE A 89 -11.43 -2.41 -0.71
N SER A 90 -12.06 -1.78 0.28
CA SER A 90 -13.26 -0.97 0.09
C SER A 90 -13.09 0.42 0.70
N CYS A 91 -13.21 1.45 -0.13
CA CYS A 91 -13.10 2.84 0.32
C CYS A 91 -14.28 3.21 1.23
N GLN A 92 -13.99 3.78 2.39
CA GLN A 92 -15.02 4.25 3.33
C GLN A 92 -15.56 5.65 3.01
N HIS A 93 -15.17 6.25 1.87
CA HIS A 93 -15.58 7.59 1.45
C HIS A 93 -15.37 8.69 2.51
N CYS A 94 -14.35 8.54 3.36
CA CYS A 94 -14.12 9.42 4.52
C CYS A 94 -13.54 10.81 4.18
N GLY A 95 -13.12 11.04 2.93
CA GLY A 95 -12.54 12.31 2.47
C GLY A 95 -11.12 12.61 2.98
N ARG A 96 -10.54 11.81 3.88
CA ARG A 96 -9.23 12.10 4.51
C ARG A 96 -8.10 12.29 3.49
N CYS A 97 -8.07 11.53 2.41
CA CYS A 97 -7.07 11.66 1.33
C CYS A 97 -7.05 13.06 0.68
N CYS A 98 -8.13 13.84 0.79
CA CYS A 98 -8.21 15.21 0.30
C CYS A 98 -7.56 16.23 1.25
N TYR A 99 -7.30 15.82 2.49
CA TYR A 99 -6.71 16.65 3.55
C TYR A 99 -5.30 16.21 3.95
N THR A 100 -4.91 14.97 3.65
CA THR A 100 -3.63 14.40 4.11
C THR A 100 -2.43 15.15 3.54
N PRO A 101 -1.61 15.81 4.38
CA PRO A 101 -0.28 16.27 4.00
C PRO A 101 0.60 15.02 3.80
N GLY A 102 1.03 14.76 2.57
CA GLY A 102 1.87 13.59 2.26
C GLY A 102 1.37 12.72 1.11
N ALA A 103 0.06 12.74 0.82
CA ALA A 103 -0.48 12.09 -0.38
C ALA A 103 -0.04 12.78 -1.69
N GLY A 104 0.67 13.92 -1.58
CA GLY A 104 1.23 14.71 -2.68
C GLY A 104 0.31 14.71 -3.87
N LEU A 105 -0.77 15.51 -3.85
CA LEU A 105 -1.80 15.55 -4.90
C LEU A 105 -1.20 16.04 -6.23
N LEU A 106 -0.42 15.16 -6.84
CA LEU A 106 0.39 15.35 -8.00
C LEU A 106 -0.49 15.12 -9.20
N LEU A 107 -0.46 16.07 -10.11
CA LEU A 107 -0.98 15.94 -11.45
C LEU A 107 0.24 15.79 -12.35
N GLU A 108 0.42 14.57 -12.85
CA GLU A 108 1.26 14.33 -14.01
C GLU A 108 0.72 15.13 -15.20
N ARG A 109 1.52 15.26 -16.27
CA ARG A 109 1.14 16.07 -17.43
C ARG A 109 -0.22 15.63 -17.99
N GLU A 110 -0.43 14.33 -18.11
CA GLU A 110 -1.64 13.71 -18.63
C GLU A 110 -2.84 13.95 -17.71
N ASP A 111 -2.64 13.92 -16.38
CA ASP A 111 -3.68 14.28 -15.41
C ASP A 111 -4.06 15.75 -15.53
N PHE A 112 -3.07 16.64 -15.64
CA PHE A 112 -3.29 18.07 -15.76
C PHE A 112 -4.10 18.41 -17.02
N GLU A 113 -3.71 17.85 -18.17
CA GLU A 113 -4.43 18.09 -19.43
C GLU A 113 -5.86 17.53 -19.39
N ARG A 114 -6.05 16.32 -18.87
CA ARG A 114 -7.38 15.71 -18.72
C ARG A 114 -8.30 16.55 -17.84
N ILE A 115 -7.82 17.00 -16.69
CA ILE A 115 -8.61 17.82 -15.76
C ILE A 115 -8.85 19.22 -16.34
N ALA A 116 -7.84 19.83 -16.96
CA ALA A 116 -7.94 21.15 -17.58
C ALA A 116 -8.98 21.20 -18.71
N ALA A 117 -9.14 20.11 -19.47
CA ALA A 117 -10.18 20.00 -20.50
C ALA A 117 -11.60 20.10 -19.93
N HIS A 118 -11.81 19.66 -18.68
CA HIS A 118 -13.13 19.65 -18.05
C HIS A 118 -13.45 20.95 -17.29
N ILE A 119 -12.45 21.55 -16.62
CA ILE A 119 -12.69 22.71 -15.72
C ILE A 119 -12.07 24.03 -16.22
N GLY A 120 -11.32 23.98 -17.32
CA GLY A 120 -10.58 25.11 -17.86
C GLY A 120 -9.16 25.22 -17.28
N ARG A 121 -8.17 25.34 -18.17
CA ARG A 121 -6.74 25.43 -17.82
C ARG A 121 -6.42 26.59 -16.86
N LYS A 122 -7.00 27.78 -17.06
CA LYS A 122 -6.77 28.95 -16.19
C LYS A 122 -7.26 28.67 -14.75
N ARG A 123 -8.42 28.04 -14.61
CA ARG A 123 -9.00 27.65 -13.31
C ARG A 123 -8.11 26.61 -12.64
N LEU A 124 -7.70 25.54 -13.34
CA LEU A 124 -6.81 24.52 -12.77
C LEU A 124 -5.46 25.12 -12.32
N LYS A 125 -4.84 25.98 -13.13
CA LYS A 125 -3.58 26.65 -12.74
C LYS A 125 -3.71 27.47 -11.45
N SER A 126 -4.86 28.10 -11.21
CA SER A 126 -5.08 28.85 -9.95
C SER A 126 -5.13 27.96 -8.70
N MET A 127 -5.42 26.67 -8.90
CA MET A 127 -5.58 25.64 -7.86
C MET A 127 -4.32 24.81 -7.65
N CYS A 128 -3.30 24.96 -8.49
CA CYS A 128 -2.06 24.18 -8.46
C CYS A 128 -0.83 25.07 -8.33
N ARG A 129 0.30 24.46 -7.95
CA ARG A 129 1.65 25.01 -8.08
C ARG A 129 2.46 24.06 -8.95
N TYR A 130 3.18 24.57 -9.94
CA TYR A 130 4.12 23.74 -10.71
C TYR A 130 5.39 23.51 -9.89
N ASP A 131 5.82 22.26 -9.78
CA ASP A 131 7.08 21.86 -9.17
C ASP A 131 8.09 21.51 -10.26
N LYS A 132 9.21 22.24 -10.31
CA LYS A 132 10.23 22.04 -11.34
C LYS A 132 11.03 20.76 -11.14
N GLY A 133 11.26 20.34 -9.89
CA GLY A 133 12.05 19.15 -9.58
C GLY A 133 11.28 17.87 -9.90
N LEU A 134 9.96 17.89 -9.69
CA LEU A 134 9.08 16.77 -9.99
C LEU A 134 8.53 16.78 -11.43
N HIS A 135 8.79 17.85 -12.20
CA HIS A 135 8.19 18.07 -13.52
C HIS A 135 6.66 17.89 -13.56
N ALA A 136 5.98 18.33 -12.51
CA ALA A 136 4.57 18.04 -12.29
C ALA A 136 3.85 19.18 -11.56
N TRP A 137 2.51 19.18 -11.63
CA TRP A 137 1.70 20.14 -10.88
C TRP A 137 1.27 19.54 -9.54
N ILE A 138 1.33 20.32 -8.48
CA ILE A 138 0.86 19.94 -7.14
C ILE A 138 -0.42 20.73 -6.86
N LEU A 139 -1.53 20.04 -6.61
CA LEU A 139 -2.77 20.68 -6.15
C LEU A 139 -2.56 21.27 -4.76
N LYS A 140 -3.13 22.47 -4.55
CA LYS A 140 -3.19 23.09 -3.22
C LYS A 140 -3.97 22.20 -2.26
N GLN A 141 -3.61 22.26 -0.99
CA GLN A 141 -4.28 21.53 0.08
C GLN A 141 -4.98 22.50 1.05
N PRO A 142 -6.17 22.16 1.59
CA PRO A 142 -7.00 20.98 1.25
C PRO A 142 -7.42 20.93 -0.23
N CYS A 143 -7.68 19.73 -0.74
CA CYS A 143 -7.98 19.53 -2.16
C CYS A 143 -9.13 20.44 -2.62
N PRO A 144 -8.93 21.28 -3.66
CA PRO A 144 -9.94 22.24 -4.11
C PRO A 144 -11.14 21.58 -4.80
N PHE A 145 -11.06 20.29 -5.10
CA PHE A 145 -12.17 19.52 -5.69
C PHE A 145 -12.95 18.71 -4.65
N TYR A 146 -12.56 18.74 -3.39
CA TYR A 146 -13.35 18.09 -2.34
C TYR A 146 -14.45 19.04 -1.86
N SER A 147 -15.69 18.57 -1.90
CA SER A 147 -16.84 19.27 -1.31
C SER A 147 -16.99 18.82 0.15
N PRO A 148 -16.75 19.68 1.16
CA PRO A 148 -16.95 19.31 2.56
C PRO A 148 -18.42 19.03 2.90
N ASP A 149 -19.34 19.79 2.29
CA ASP A 149 -20.78 19.66 2.53
C ASP A 149 -21.31 18.33 2.00
N GLU A 150 -20.93 17.98 0.76
CA GLU A 150 -21.38 16.74 0.12
C GLU A 150 -20.48 15.54 0.45
N LYS A 151 -19.38 15.77 1.17
CA LYS A 151 -18.33 14.78 1.51
C LYS A 151 -17.83 13.98 0.30
N LYS A 152 -17.70 14.62 -0.86
CA LYS A 152 -17.37 13.95 -2.13
C LYS A 152 -16.37 14.74 -2.99
N CYS A 153 -15.65 14.00 -3.83
CA CYS A 153 -14.78 14.60 -4.85
C CYS A 153 -15.62 15.01 -6.07
N GLN A 154 -15.59 16.29 -6.43
CA GLN A 154 -16.32 16.86 -7.56
C GLN A 154 -15.78 16.40 -8.91
N ILE A 155 -14.55 15.88 -8.96
CA ILE A 155 -13.93 15.36 -10.18
C ILE A 155 -13.61 13.87 -10.09
N TYR A 156 -14.34 13.09 -9.27
CA TYR A 156 -13.98 11.71 -8.96
C TYR A 156 -13.75 10.84 -10.20
N ALA A 157 -14.57 11.01 -11.26
CA ALA A 157 -14.45 10.25 -12.51
C ALA A 157 -13.14 10.54 -13.29
N ILE A 158 -12.58 11.74 -13.15
CA ILE A 158 -11.37 12.19 -13.87
C ILE A 158 -10.20 12.48 -12.92
N ARG A 159 -10.29 11.97 -11.68
CA ARG A 159 -9.29 12.17 -10.63
C ARG A 159 -7.87 11.78 -11.12
N PRO A 160 -6.82 12.40 -10.57
CA PRO A 160 -5.46 12.09 -10.98
C PRO A 160 -5.04 10.67 -10.61
N LEU A 161 -3.98 10.17 -11.25
CA LEU A 161 -3.44 8.84 -10.99
C LEU A 161 -3.09 8.64 -9.52
N THR A 162 -2.54 9.66 -8.86
CA THR A 162 -2.25 9.67 -7.42
C THR A 162 -3.50 9.35 -6.59
N CYS A 163 -4.64 9.98 -6.91
CA CYS A 163 -5.91 9.72 -6.23
C CYS A 163 -6.52 8.35 -6.57
N THR A 164 -6.25 7.81 -7.76
CA THR A 164 -6.71 6.47 -8.16
C THR A 164 -5.94 5.36 -7.48
N LYS A 165 -4.64 5.57 -7.22
CA LYS A 165 -3.76 4.60 -6.55
C LYS A 165 -3.88 4.63 -5.03
N TYR A 166 -4.32 5.76 -4.45
CA TYR A 166 -4.50 5.89 -3.00
C TYR A 166 -5.43 4.79 -2.44
N PRO A 167 -5.03 4.05 -1.39
CA PRO A 167 -3.98 4.38 -0.41
C PRO A 167 -2.62 3.71 -0.64
N LEU A 168 -2.37 3.08 -1.80
CA LEU A 168 -1.10 2.40 -2.07
C LEU A 168 0.05 3.40 -2.18
N HIS A 169 1.12 3.12 -1.44
CA HIS A 169 2.40 3.83 -1.46
C HIS A 169 3.53 2.90 -1.94
N PRO A 170 4.71 3.45 -2.31
CA PRO A 170 5.88 2.64 -2.59
C PRO A 170 6.24 1.71 -1.41
N PRO A 171 6.77 0.52 -1.68
CA PRO A 171 7.22 -0.39 -0.63
C PRO A 171 8.16 0.27 0.38
N LEU A 172 8.00 -0.09 1.64
CA LEU A 172 8.89 0.35 2.72
C LEU A 172 10.30 -0.24 2.53
N LYS A 173 11.33 0.51 2.95
CA LYS A 173 12.73 0.06 2.87
C LYS A 173 12.95 -1.26 3.60
N GLU A 174 12.28 -1.47 4.73
CA GLU A 174 12.38 -2.68 5.54
C GLU A 174 11.63 -3.85 4.91
N MET A 175 10.69 -3.60 4.00
CA MET A 175 9.85 -4.60 3.32
C MET A 175 9.70 -4.27 1.83
N PRO A 176 10.80 -4.26 1.06
CA PRO A 176 10.85 -3.66 -0.28
C PRO A 176 10.06 -4.42 -1.36
N TYR A 177 9.65 -5.66 -1.06
CA TYR A 177 8.91 -6.53 -1.98
C TYR A 177 7.44 -6.69 -1.60
N ASN A 178 6.98 -5.90 -0.64
CA ASN A 178 5.63 -5.93 -0.10
C ASN A 178 4.92 -4.62 -0.39
N LEU A 179 3.61 -4.67 -0.66
CA LEU A 179 2.80 -3.46 -0.75
C LEU A 179 2.89 -2.65 0.54
N ALA A 180 2.75 -1.33 0.40
CA ALA A 180 2.60 -0.43 1.52
C ALA A 180 1.36 0.45 1.32
N VAL A 181 0.72 0.84 2.41
CA VAL A 181 -0.45 1.71 2.40
C VAL A 181 -0.34 2.84 3.40
N ASP A 182 -0.87 4.01 3.05
CA ASP A 182 -0.95 5.16 3.94
C ASP A 182 -1.85 4.87 5.15
N ALA A 183 -1.28 4.94 6.35
CA ALA A 183 -1.99 4.69 7.59
C ALA A 183 -3.06 5.77 7.90
N PHE A 184 -3.05 6.94 7.25
CA PHE A 184 -4.13 7.92 7.38
C PHE A 184 -5.46 7.41 6.83
N CYS A 185 -5.43 6.51 5.85
CA CYS A 185 -6.62 5.90 5.26
C CYS A 185 -7.27 4.92 6.25
N PRO A 186 -8.50 5.18 6.74
CA PRO A 186 -9.15 4.29 7.70
C PRO A 186 -9.47 2.91 7.11
N ALA A 187 -9.82 2.86 5.81
CA ALA A 187 -10.02 1.60 5.10
C ALA A 187 -8.71 0.81 4.96
N ALA A 188 -7.57 1.48 4.78
CA ALA A 188 -6.27 0.81 4.69
C ALA A 188 -5.84 0.22 6.04
N ARG A 189 -6.08 0.95 7.14
CA ARG A 189 -5.87 0.43 8.50
C ARG A 189 -6.73 -0.80 8.76
N GLN A 190 -8.00 -0.76 8.38
CA GLN A 190 -8.89 -1.90 8.55
C GLN A 190 -8.39 -3.09 7.72
N PHE A 191 -8.06 -2.88 6.45
CA PHE A 191 -7.48 -3.92 5.59
C PHE A 191 -6.21 -4.54 6.20
N ALA A 192 -5.31 -3.71 6.75
CA ALA A 192 -4.09 -4.19 7.39
C ALA A 192 -4.38 -5.08 8.61
N LYS A 193 -5.40 -4.75 9.42
CA LYS A 193 -5.85 -5.58 10.53
C LYS A 193 -6.45 -6.90 10.05
N ASP A 194 -7.30 -6.85 9.04
CA ASP A 194 -8.00 -8.01 8.49
C ASP A 194 -7.03 -9.01 7.81
N THR A 195 -5.94 -8.49 7.24
CA THR A 195 -4.93 -9.28 6.53
C THR A 195 -3.69 -9.59 7.35
N LEU A 196 -3.67 -9.21 8.63
CA LEU A 196 -2.51 -9.41 9.51
C LEU A 196 -2.09 -10.89 9.59
N GLY A 197 -3.07 -11.79 9.56
CA GLY A 197 -2.82 -13.24 9.56
C GLY A 197 -2.05 -13.72 8.33
N TRP A 198 -2.08 -13.02 7.20
CA TRP A 198 -1.40 -13.44 5.97
C TRP A 198 0.12 -13.38 6.07
N TRP A 199 0.68 -12.66 7.05
CA TRP A 199 2.12 -12.67 7.32
C TRP A 199 2.64 -14.09 7.59
N ILE A 200 1.82 -14.99 8.15
CA ILE A 200 2.21 -16.37 8.38
C ILE A 200 2.64 -17.11 7.10
N ILE A 201 2.03 -16.76 5.97
CA ILE A 201 2.38 -17.34 4.67
C ILE A 201 3.75 -16.82 4.23
N CYS A 202 4.02 -15.52 4.43
CA CYS A 202 5.33 -14.94 4.16
C CYS A 202 6.42 -15.59 5.02
N GLU A 203 6.17 -15.74 6.32
CA GLU A 203 7.12 -16.38 7.24
C GLU A 203 7.40 -17.84 6.89
N ASN A 204 6.39 -18.60 6.49
CA ASN A 204 6.57 -19.98 6.06
C ASN A 204 7.41 -20.08 4.78
N ASN A 205 7.14 -19.22 3.80
CA ASN A 205 7.94 -19.17 2.57
C ASN A 205 9.39 -18.77 2.87
N TRP A 206 9.61 -17.79 3.75
CA TRP A 206 10.95 -17.39 4.17
C TRP A 206 11.69 -18.52 4.91
N ALA A 207 11.03 -19.21 5.84
CA ALA A 207 11.61 -20.33 6.56
C ALA A 207 12.00 -21.47 5.62
N LYS A 208 11.13 -21.82 4.67
CA LYS A 208 11.42 -22.85 3.65
C LYS A 208 12.65 -22.49 2.82
N LEU A 209 12.71 -21.26 2.29
CA LEU A 209 13.84 -20.79 1.48
C LEU A 209 15.13 -20.71 2.30
N LEU A 210 15.06 -20.35 3.58
CA LEU A 210 16.22 -20.34 4.47
C LEU A 210 16.81 -21.75 4.60
N CYS A 211 15.98 -22.78 4.84
CA CYS A 211 16.44 -24.16 4.91
C CYS A 211 17.08 -24.62 3.58
N GLU A 212 16.44 -24.35 2.44
CA GLU A 212 16.97 -24.69 1.12
C GLU A 212 18.31 -23.99 0.79
N MET A 213 18.58 -22.83 1.40
CA MET A 213 19.86 -22.11 1.26
C MET A 213 20.95 -22.65 2.18
N GLU A 214 20.60 -23.24 3.33
CA GLU A 214 21.55 -23.81 4.29
C GLU A 214 21.97 -25.24 3.92
N GLU A 215 21.17 -25.93 3.10
CA GLU A 215 21.46 -27.26 2.56
C GLU A 215 22.36 -27.23 1.30
N ARG A 216 22.69 -26.04 0.76
CA ARG A 216 23.54 -25.83 -0.42
C ARG A 216 24.93 -25.34 -0.05
#